data_AF-A0AA36CQA3-F1
#
_entry.id   AF-A0AA36CQA3-F1
#
_cell.length_a   1.000
_cell.length_b   1.000
_cell.length_c   1.000
_cell.angle_alpha   90.00
_cell.angle_beta   90.00
_cell.angle_gamma   90.00
#
_symmetry.space_group_name_H-M   'P 1'
#
loop_
_entity.id
_entity.type
_entity.pdbx_description
1 polymer ?
#
loop_
_entity_poly.entity_id
_entity_poly.type
_entity_poly.pdbx_seq_one_letter_code
_entity_poly.pdbx_strand_id
1 'polypeptide(L)'
;MYKKRPLRKRIGADFIDFAEHTSAHGLPRAYVSSGCRRALWLVLFFVCFSVFAYQATLIVVKFRRNDIIVNVEIKYKDIDFPSVTVCNLNPYKTSKALEFGGVKDTNRLIKQCELSSSSRRGSFELCQRPGAKDQPLPLHR
;
A
#
# COMPACT_ATOMS: atom_id res chain seq x y z
N MET A 1 63.92 -1.63 4.64
CA MET A 1 63.15 -0.65 3.82
C MET A 1 62.11 -1.39 2.99
N TYR A 2 60.80 -1.23 3.28
CA TYR A 2 59.75 -1.84 2.47
C TYR A 2 59.45 -0.95 1.26
N LYS A 3 59.82 -1.42 0.06
CA LYS A 3 59.55 -0.70 -1.20
C LYS A 3 58.06 -0.81 -1.53
N LYS A 4 57.27 0.22 -1.20
CA LYS A 4 55.84 0.26 -1.57
C LYS A 4 55.73 0.13 -3.09
N ARG A 5 55.07 -0.95 -3.55
CA ARG A 5 54.76 -1.11 -4.97
C ARG A 5 53.79 0.02 -5.38
N PRO A 6 53.91 0.57 -6.60
CA PRO A 6 52.98 1.58 -7.09
C PRO A 6 51.54 1.05 -7.03
N LEU A 7 50.57 1.92 -6.70
CA LEU A 7 49.17 1.57 -6.45
C LEU A 7 48.57 0.68 -7.55
N ARG A 8 48.92 0.95 -8.81
CA ARG A 8 48.52 0.18 -9.99
C ARG A 8 48.93 -1.30 -9.93
N LYS A 9 50.14 -1.57 -9.44
CA LYS A 9 50.66 -2.94 -9.26
C LYS A 9 50.05 -3.65 -8.05
N ARG A 10 49.54 -2.90 -7.06
CA ARG A 10 48.81 -3.46 -5.91
C ARG A 10 47.40 -3.85 -6.34
N ILE A 11 46.66 -2.90 -6.91
CA ILE A 11 45.33 -3.12 -7.47
C ILE A 11 45.33 -4.29 -8.46
N GLY A 12 46.32 -4.33 -9.38
CA GLY A 12 46.45 -5.45 -10.31
C GLY A 12 46.71 -6.80 -9.64
N ALA A 13 47.51 -6.84 -8.57
CA ALA A 13 47.76 -8.07 -7.81
C ALA A 13 46.52 -8.51 -7.03
N ASP A 14 45.81 -7.58 -6.40
CA ASP A 14 44.58 -7.85 -5.65
C ASP A 14 43.46 -8.38 -6.56
N PHE A 15 43.36 -7.85 -7.78
CA PHE A 15 42.42 -8.37 -8.78
C PHE A 15 42.77 -9.76 -9.29
N ILE A 16 44.07 -10.08 -9.42
CA ILE A 16 44.53 -11.42 -9.84
C ILE A 16 44.23 -12.43 -8.72
N ASP A 17 44.59 -12.09 -7.48
CA ASP A 17 44.33 -12.91 -6.28
C ASP A 17 42.82 -13.18 -6.12
N PHE A 18 41.99 -12.14 -6.27
CA PHE A 18 40.54 -12.27 -6.26
C PHE A 18 40.00 -13.15 -7.39
N ALA A 19 40.56 -13.03 -8.61
CA ALA A 19 40.12 -13.82 -9.77
C ALA A 19 40.50 -15.30 -9.67
N GLU A 20 41.57 -15.64 -8.93
CA GLU A 20 41.99 -17.02 -8.65
C GLU A 20 41.18 -17.66 -7.52
N HIS A 21 40.81 -16.89 -6.50
CA HIS A 21 40.12 -17.40 -5.31
C HIS A 21 38.58 -17.28 -5.37
N THR A 22 38.03 -16.56 -6.34
CA THR A 22 36.58 -16.44 -6.49
C THR A 22 35.95 -17.73 -7.05
N SER A 23 34.81 -18.14 -6.48
CA SER A 23 33.99 -19.26 -7.01
C SER A 23 33.36 -18.94 -8.38
N ALA A 24 33.53 -17.73 -8.89
CA ALA A 24 33.06 -17.35 -10.21
C ALA A 24 33.96 -17.97 -11.30
N HIS A 25 33.65 -19.22 -11.68
CA HIS A 25 34.33 -20.02 -12.71
C HIS A 25 34.49 -19.37 -14.10
N GLY A 26 33.91 -18.18 -14.33
CA GLY A 26 34.06 -17.39 -15.56
C GLY A 26 35.30 -16.47 -15.60
N LEU A 27 35.78 -15.96 -14.45
CA LEU A 27 36.94 -15.05 -14.42
C LEU A 27 38.26 -15.70 -14.86
N PRO A 28 38.58 -16.96 -14.48
CA PRO A 28 39.79 -17.63 -14.95
C PRO A 28 39.83 -17.77 -16.48
N ARG A 29 38.67 -17.92 -17.13
CA ARG A 29 38.57 -18.00 -18.59
C ARG A 29 38.77 -16.65 -19.29
N ALA A 30 38.39 -15.55 -18.63
CA ALA A 30 38.70 -14.20 -19.09
C ALA A 30 40.20 -13.88 -18.98
N TYR A 31 40.88 -14.47 -18.00
CA TYR A 31 42.30 -14.26 -17.73
C TYR A 31 43.22 -15.04 -18.67
N VAL A 32 42.95 -16.33 -18.89
CA VAL A 32 43.79 -17.23 -19.70
C VAL A 32 43.68 -16.95 -21.22
N SER A 33 42.61 -16.28 -21.66
CA SER A 33 42.35 -16.01 -23.06
C SER A 33 43.10 -14.78 -23.60
N SER A 34 43.64 -14.85 -24.82
CA SER A 34 44.18 -13.71 -25.58
C SER A 34 43.23 -13.25 -26.70
N GLY A 35 43.34 -11.98 -27.13
CA GLY A 35 42.60 -11.43 -28.28
C GLY A 35 41.08 -11.32 -28.10
N CYS A 36 40.31 -11.59 -29.16
CA CYS A 36 38.85 -11.43 -29.20
C CYS A 36 38.09 -12.28 -28.16
N ARG A 37 38.62 -13.46 -27.83
CA ARG A 37 38.00 -14.35 -26.84
C ARG A 37 38.07 -13.76 -25.43
N ARG A 38 39.07 -12.94 -25.12
CA ARG A 38 39.15 -12.17 -23.86
C ARG A 38 38.06 -11.11 -23.79
N ALA A 39 37.83 -10.40 -24.89
CA ALA A 39 36.76 -9.41 -24.96
C ALA A 39 35.39 -10.06 -24.73
N LEU A 40 35.13 -11.23 -25.33
CA LEU A 40 33.89 -11.98 -25.11
C LEU A 40 33.68 -12.35 -23.64
N TRP A 41 34.71 -12.88 -22.96
CA TRP A 41 34.61 -13.22 -21.54
C TRP A 41 34.42 -12.00 -20.63
N LEU A 42 35.05 -10.86 -20.97
CA LEU A 42 34.83 -9.61 -20.24
C LEU A 42 33.41 -9.08 -20.43
N VAL A 43 32.89 -9.10 -21.66
CA VAL A 43 31.51 -8.69 -21.95
C VAL A 43 30.53 -9.57 -21.17
N LEU A 44 30.73 -10.89 -21.20
CA LEU A 44 29.89 -11.83 -20.44
C LEU A 44 29.92 -11.53 -18.94
N PHE A 45 31.11 -11.26 -18.39
CA PHE A 45 31.26 -10.87 -16.99
C PHE A 45 30.49 -9.58 -16.67
N PHE A 46 30.63 -8.53 -17.49
CA PHE A 46 29.91 -7.27 -17.27
C PHE A 46 28.39 -7.43 -17.40
N VAL A 47 27.91 -8.26 -18.33
CA VAL A 47 26.48 -8.59 -18.45
C VAL A 47 25.99 -9.28 -17.17
N CYS A 48 26.68 -10.32 -16.72
CA CYS A 48 26.34 -11.01 -15.47
C CYS A 48 26.35 -10.07 -14.26
N PHE A 49 27.37 -9.20 -14.16
CA PHE A 49 27.47 -8.22 -13.09
C PHE A 49 26.33 -7.20 -13.11
N SER A 50 25.96 -6.73 -14.30
CA SER A 50 24.85 -5.78 -14.48
C SER A 50 23.52 -6.40 -14.07
N VAL A 51 23.26 -7.63 -14.49
CA VAL A 51 22.05 -8.38 -14.09
C VAL A 51 22.03 -8.60 -12.59
N PHE A 52 23.15 -8.99 -12.00
CA PHE A 52 23.27 -9.15 -10.55
C PHE A 52 22.97 -7.84 -9.79
N ALA A 53 23.56 -6.73 -10.22
CA ALA A 53 23.34 -5.42 -9.60
C ALA A 53 21.88 -4.95 -9.71
N TYR A 54 21.24 -5.22 -10.85
CA TYR A 54 19.82 -4.96 -11.05
C TYR A 54 18.96 -5.79 -10.09
N GLN A 55 19.19 -7.10 -10.02
CA GLN A 55 18.46 -8.00 -9.12
C GLN A 55 18.67 -7.63 -7.65
N ALA A 56 19.89 -7.30 -7.25
CA ALA A 56 20.20 -6.85 -5.90
C ALA A 56 19.42 -5.57 -5.55
N THR A 57 19.36 -4.61 -6.48
CA THR A 57 18.58 -3.38 -6.30
C THR A 57 17.10 -3.67 -6.10
N LEU A 58 16.51 -4.57 -6.90
CA LEU A 58 15.12 -4.99 -6.75
C LEU A 58 14.86 -5.65 -5.39
N ILE A 59 15.78 -6.48 -4.91
CA ILE A 59 15.68 -7.11 -3.58
C ILE A 59 15.73 -6.05 -2.48
N VAL A 60 16.65 -5.09 -2.56
CA VAL A 60 16.77 -4.01 -1.57
C VAL A 60 15.51 -3.13 -1.57
N VAL A 61 14.98 -2.79 -2.74
CA VAL A 61 13.72 -2.03 -2.85
C VAL A 61 12.55 -2.82 -2.26
N LYS A 62 12.42 -4.11 -2.58
CA LYS A 62 11.39 -4.98 -1.99
C LYS A 62 11.53 -5.07 -0.47
N PHE A 63 12.75 -5.24 0.04
CA PHE A 63 13.02 -5.28 1.47
C PHE A 63 12.62 -3.98 2.16
N ARG A 64 12.97 -2.83 1.58
CA ARG A 64 12.61 -1.50 2.12
C ARG A 64 11.12 -1.17 2.06
N ARG A 65 10.34 -1.87 1.24
CA ARG A 65 8.88 -1.69 1.17
C ARG A 65 8.16 -2.36 2.34
N ASN A 66 8.86 -3.15 3.16
CA ASN A 66 8.29 -3.83 4.33
C ASN A 66 6.99 -4.59 3.99
N ASP A 67 6.94 -5.21 2.80
CA ASP A 67 5.77 -5.96 2.37
C ASP A 67 5.56 -7.14 3.34
N ILE A 68 4.47 -7.09 4.12
CA ILE A 68 4.12 -8.14 5.06
C ILE A 68 3.50 -9.28 4.27
N ILE A 69 4.27 -10.36 4.08
CA ILE A 69 3.75 -11.61 3.52
C ILE A 69 2.93 -12.30 4.62
N VAL A 70 1.61 -12.08 4.62
CA VAL A 70 0.71 -12.83 5.50
C VAL A 70 0.50 -14.23 4.94
N ASN A 71 1.01 -15.24 5.66
CA ASN A 71 0.69 -16.63 5.34
C ASN A 71 -0.72 -16.93 5.86
N VAL A 72 -1.71 -17.00 4.97
CA VAL A 72 -3.10 -17.33 5.32
C VAL A 72 -3.19 -18.85 5.48
N GLU A 73 -2.87 -19.34 6.67
CA GLU A 73 -3.08 -20.74 7.02
C GLU A 73 -4.52 -20.90 7.56
N ILE A 74 -5.36 -21.66 6.86
CA ILE A 74 -6.72 -21.98 7.30
C ILE A 74 -6.62 -23.02 8.42
N LYS A 75 -6.54 -22.55 9.66
CA LYS A 75 -6.64 -23.41 10.84
C LYS A 75 -8.11 -23.61 11.17
N TYR A 76 -8.59 -24.84 10.99
CA TYR A 76 -9.89 -25.26 11.50
C TYR A 76 -9.83 -25.30 13.03
N LYS A 77 -10.31 -24.24 13.67
CA LYS A 77 -10.59 -24.18 15.11
C LYS A 77 -12.08 -23.94 15.27
N ASP A 78 -12.66 -24.52 16.32
CA ASP A 78 -13.99 -24.12 16.78
C ASP A 78 -13.90 -22.65 17.20
N ILE A 79 -14.64 -21.79 16.51
CA ILE A 79 -14.69 -20.34 16.71
C ILE A 79 -16.03 -20.01 17.35
N ASP A 80 -16.02 -19.12 18.34
CA ASP A 80 -17.25 -18.64 18.97
C ASP A 80 -18.14 -17.94 17.94
N PHE A 81 -19.45 -18.18 18.03
CA PHE A 81 -20.41 -17.56 17.13
C PHE A 81 -20.39 -16.02 17.32
N PRO A 82 -20.26 -15.23 16.24
CA PRO A 82 -20.14 -13.78 16.35
C PRO A 82 -21.44 -13.17 16.88
N SER A 83 -21.33 -11.99 17.50
CA SER A 83 -22.53 -11.21 17.83
C SER A 83 -23.19 -10.73 16.54
N VAL A 84 -24.37 -11.28 16.25
CA VAL A 84 -25.20 -10.85 15.11
C VAL A 84 -26.17 -9.79 15.61
N THR A 85 -25.97 -8.54 15.17
CA THR A 85 -26.93 -7.45 15.41
C THR A 85 -27.78 -7.23 14.17
N VAL A 86 -29.08 -7.48 14.28
CA VAL A 86 -30.05 -7.20 13.21
C VAL A 86 -30.73 -5.87 13.52
N CYS A 87 -30.51 -4.87 12.67
CA CYS A 87 -31.18 -3.58 12.76
C CYS A 87 -32.34 -3.52 11.76
N ASN A 88 -33.49 -3.02 12.21
CA ASN A 88 -34.54 -2.62 11.28
C ASN A 88 -34.08 -1.37 10.51
N LEU A 89 -34.21 -1.38 9.18
CA LEU A 89 -33.88 -0.23 8.33
C LEU A 89 -34.80 0.97 8.59
N ASN A 90 -35.97 0.71 9.17
CA ASN A 90 -36.88 1.76 9.56
C ASN A 90 -36.39 2.46 10.84
N PRO A 91 -35.97 3.75 10.78
CA PRO A 91 -35.36 4.45 11.90
C PRO A 91 -36.34 4.79 13.03
N TYR A 92 -37.66 4.70 12.80
CA TYR A 92 -38.68 4.94 13.82
C TYR A 92 -39.98 4.21 13.52
N LYS A 93 -40.69 3.76 14.56
CA LYS A 93 -42.06 3.27 14.39
C LYS A 93 -43.00 4.46 14.20
N THR A 94 -43.70 4.53 13.07
CA THR A 94 -44.63 5.64 12.76
C THR A 94 -45.66 5.89 13.85
N SER A 95 -46.18 4.83 14.48
CA SER A 95 -47.12 4.95 15.60
C SER A 95 -46.54 5.71 16.80
N LYS A 96 -45.27 5.48 17.14
CA LYS A 96 -44.57 6.15 18.25
C LYS A 96 -44.03 7.51 17.86
N ALA A 97 -43.54 7.66 16.63
CA ALA A 97 -43.11 8.93 16.07
C ALA A 97 -44.23 9.98 16.08
N LEU A 98 -45.48 9.56 15.89
CA LEU A 98 -46.63 10.46 15.97
C LEU A 98 -47.00 10.85 17.41
N GLU A 99 -46.56 10.16 18.45
CA GLU A 99 -46.82 10.60 19.84
C GLU A 99 -45.94 11.81 20.21
N PHE A 100 -44.75 11.93 19.60
CA PHE A 100 -43.83 13.04 19.83
C PHE A 100 -44.14 14.23 18.91
N GLY A 101 -44.56 15.36 19.50
CA GLY A 101 -44.92 16.59 18.77
C GLY A 101 -43.85 17.05 17.77
N GLY A 102 -42.57 17.06 18.17
CA GLY A 102 -41.47 17.50 17.30
C GLY A 102 -41.27 16.63 16.04
N VAL A 103 -41.65 15.34 16.08
CA VAL A 103 -41.52 14.43 14.93
C VAL A 103 -42.73 14.53 13.99
N LYS A 104 -43.91 14.88 14.51
CA LYS A 104 -45.08 15.23 13.68
C LYS A 104 -44.80 16.45 12.82
N ASP A 105 -44.22 17.50 13.41
CA ASP A 105 -43.95 18.76 12.71
C ASP A 105 -42.85 18.57 11.67
N THR A 106 -41.79 17.83 12.00
CA THR A 106 -40.72 17.51 11.05
C THR A 106 -41.23 16.66 9.88
N ASN A 107 -42.09 15.66 10.11
CA ASN A 107 -42.67 14.86 9.03
C ASN A 107 -43.59 15.68 8.10
N ARG A 108 -44.32 16.67 8.63
CA ARG A 108 -45.12 17.59 7.81
C ARG A 108 -44.24 18.44 6.91
N LEU A 109 -43.16 18.99 7.46
CA LEU A 109 -42.19 19.79 6.71
C LEU A 109 -41.48 18.96 5.63
N ILE A 110 -41.08 17.72 5.94
CA ILE A 110 -40.45 16.81 4.97
C ILE A 110 -41.43 16.45 3.84
N LYS A 111 -42.67 16.06 4.16
CA LYS A 111 -43.69 15.78 3.14
C LYS A 111 -43.98 17.00 2.26
N GLN A 112 -43.96 18.19 2.84
CA GLN A 112 -44.17 19.43 2.11
C GLN A 112 -42.99 19.75 1.18
N CYS A 113 -41.75 19.50 1.62
CA CYS A 113 -40.56 19.52 0.75
C CYS A 113 -40.66 18.49 -0.39
N GLU A 114 -41.09 17.24 -0.12
CA GLU A 114 -41.26 16.19 -1.13
C GLU A 114 -42.35 16.51 -2.17
N LEU A 115 -43.47 17.10 -1.75
CA LEU A 115 -44.52 17.53 -2.67
C LEU A 115 -44.06 18.71 -3.55
N SER A 116 -43.23 19.59 -2.99
CA SER A 116 -42.67 20.73 -3.74
C SER A 116 -41.59 20.32 -4.76
N SER A 117 -40.90 19.20 -4.55
CA SER A 117 -39.85 18.70 -5.44
C SER A 117 -40.39 17.89 -6.63
N SER A 118 -41.57 17.27 -6.52
CA SER A 118 -42.23 16.57 -7.64
C SER A 118 -42.63 17.51 -8.79
N SER A 119 -42.94 18.78 -8.50
CA SER A 119 -43.32 19.78 -9.51
C SER A 119 -42.14 20.41 -10.25
N ARG A 120 -40.89 20.27 -9.78
CA ARG A 120 -39.71 20.89 -10.41
C ARG A 120 -38.63 19.84 -10.67
N ARG A 121 -38.84 19.05 -11.72
CA ARG A 121 -37.81 18.28 -12.40
C ARG A 121 -36.85 19.27 -13.10
N GLY A 122 -36.01 19.99 -12.35
CA GLY A 122 -35.08 20.96 -12.94
C GLY A 122 -34.37 21.98 -12.05
N SER A 123 -34.56 22.03 -10.72
CA SER A 123 -33.74 22.91 -9.87
C SER A 123 -33.33 22.20 -8.59
N PHE A 124 -32.02 22.04 -8.40
CA PHE A 124 -31.39 21.47 -7.21
C PHE A 124 -31.41 22.52 -6.09
N GLU A 125 -32.58 22.85 -5.55
CA GLU A 125 -32.66 23.54 -4.27
C GLU A 125 -32.67 22.50 -3.16
N LEU A 126 -31.54 22.42 -2.45
CA LEU A 126 -31.45 21.76 -1.16
C LEU A 126 -32.53 22.38 -0.25
N CYS A 127 -33.46 21.60 0.32
CA CYS A 127 -34.39 22.12 1.33
C CYS A 127 -33.56 22.59 2.54
N GLN A 128 -33.18 23.87 2.55
CA GLN A 128 -32.45 24.48 3.65
C GLN A 128 -33.40 24.57 4.84
N ARG A 129 -33.00 23.93 5.95
CA ARG A 129 -33.70 23.98 7.25
C ARG A 129 -34.12 25.42 7.59
N PRO A 130 -35.41 25.73 7.77
CA PRO A 130 -35.81 26.97 8.41
C PRO A 130 -35.55 26.83 9.91
N GLY A 131 -34.62 27.63 10.44
CA GLY A 131 -34.46 27.79 11.90
C GLY A 131 -33.41 26.89 12.54
N ALA A 132 -32.15 27.06 12.16
CA ALA A 132 -31.09 27.06 13.16
C ALA A 132 -31.25 28.36 13.97
N LYS A 133 -32.04 28.31 15.05
CA LYS A 133 -31.90 29.25 16.17
C LYS A 133 -31.53 28.43 17.37
N ASP A 134 -30.42 28.83 17.98
CA ASP A 134 -29.79 28.22 19.13
C ASP A 134 -30.80 27.98 20.25
N GLN A 135 -30.96 26.71 20.66
CA GLN A 135 -31.61 26.38 21.92
C GLN A 135 -30.59 25.57 22.74
N PRO A 136 -30.18 26.04 23.93
CA PRO A 136 -29.19 25.35 24.74
C PRO A 136 -29.70 23.97 25.13
N LEU A 137 -28.83 22.96 25.00
CA LEU A 137 -29.02 21.62 25.56
C LEU A 137 -29.42 21.75 27.05
N PRO A 138 -30.50 21.08 27.51
CA PRO A 138 -30.71 20.92 28.93
C PRO A 138 -29.62 19.98 29.46
N LEU A 139 -28.76 20.54 30.32
CA LEU A 139 -27.84 19.80 31.17
C LEU A 139 -28.70 18.96 32.13
N HIS A 140 -28.79 17.67 31.86
CA HIS A 140 -29.45 16.73 32.76
C HIS A 140 -28.53 16.54 33.99
N ARG A 141 -29.02 16.96 35.16
CA ARG A 141 -28.54 16.44 36.45
C ARG A 141 -29.17 15.07 36.69
#